data_AF-A0A7R9W636-F1
#
_entry.id   AF-A0A7R9W636-F1
#
_cell.length_a   1.000
_cell.length_b   1.000
_cell.length_c   1.000
_cell.angle_alpha   90.00
_cell.angle_beta   90.00
_cell.angle_gamma   90.00
#
_symmetry.space_group_name_H-M   'P 1'
#
loop_
_entity.id
_entity.type
_entity.pdbx_description
1 polymer ?
#
loop_
_entity_poly.entity_id
_entity_poly.type
_entity_poly.pdbx_seq_one_letter_code
_entity_poly.pdbx_strand_id
1 'polypeptide(L)'
;FRYGDAVDEALVSRQPDAVVAVLEELSKRQGGLVQALSNRDEETLEPLLAFTARYVTRPRYASVLIPVAELLVDIYGSYVGQSEVIDESFEKLRRAVREECRVRRTLAGL
;
A
#
# COMPACT_ATOMS: atom_id res chain seq x y z
N PHE A 1 12.65 16.54 -3.23
CA PHE A 1 12.90 15.29 -2.47
C PHE A 1 12.37 14.13 -3.29
N ARG A 2 13.13 13.05 -3.44
CA ARG A 2 12.72 11.87 -4.21
C ARG A 2 11.99 10.89 -3.28
N TYR A 3 10.72 11.15 -3.03
CA TYR A 3 9.94 10.34 -2.08
C TYR A 3 9.67 8.93 -2.61
N GLY A 4 9.57 8.74 -3.93
CA GLY A 4 9.48 7.43 -4.57
C GLY A 4 10.70 6.57 -4.28
N ASP A 5 11.90 7.08 -4.55
CA ASP A 5 13.18 6.38 -4.32
C ASP A 5 13.30 5.87 -2.87
N ALA A 6 12.88 6.65 -1.88
CA ALA A 6 12.94 6.23 -0.47
C ALA A 6 12.03 5.03 -0.17
N VAL A 7 10.86 4.96 -0.80
CA VAL A 7 9.96 3.80 -0.67
C VAL A 7 10.57 2.59 -1.39
N ASP A 8 11.18 2.79 -2.55
CA ASP A 8 11.78 1.71 -3.33
C ASP A 8 13.00 1.10 -2.64
N GLU A 9 13.89 1.94 -2.10
CA GLU A 9 15.02 1.51 -1.27
C GLU A 9 14.55 0.72 -0.04
N ALA A 10 13.47 1.18 0.61
CA ALA A 10 12.90 0.46 1.74
C ALA A 10 12.33 -0.90 1.33
N LEU A 11 11.64 -0.99 0.19
CA LEU A 11 11.11 -2.26 -0.33
C LEU A 11 12.24 -3.26 -0.66
N VAL A 12 13.36 -2.77 -1.20
CA VAL A 12 14.56 -3.59 -1.47
C VAL A 12 15.15 -4.17 -0.18
N SER A 13 15.07 -3.45 0.95
CA SER A 13 15.57 -3.95 2.24
C SER A 13 14.89 -5.23 2.73
N ARG A 14 13.67 -5.52 2.24
CA ARG A 14 12.80 -6.64 2.68
C ARG A 14 12.52 -6.66 4.19
N GLN A 15 12.67 -5.53 4.86
CA GLN A 15 12.35 -5.35 6.29
C GLN A 15 11.01 -4.61 6.42
N PRO A 16 9.92 -5.30 6.81
CA PRO A 16 8.59 -4.68 6.84
C PRO A 16 8.49 -3.47 7.75
N ASP A 17 9.19 -3.50 8.89
CA ASP A 17 9.23 -2.37 9.83
C ASP A 17 9.89 -1.13 9.20
N ALA A 18 10.94 -1.33 8.38
CA ALA A 18 11.59 -0.23 7.68
C ALA A 18 10.68 0.38 6.60
N VAL A 19 10.00 -0.46 5.80
CA VAL A 19 9.05 0.01 4.78
C VAL A 19 7.92 0.80 5.41
N VAL A 20 7.32 0.28 6.48
CA VAL A 20 6.21 0.95 7.17
C VAL A 20 6.67 2.25 7.82
N ALA A 21 7.86 2.29 8.43
CA ALA A 21 8.42 3.51 8.99
C ALA A 21 8.61 4.60 7.92
N VAL A 22 9.10 4.26 6.73
CA VAL A 22 9.23 5.22 5.62
C VAL A 22 7.87 5.75 5.18
N LEU A 23 6.88 4.87 4.99
CA LEU A 23 5.51 5.27 4.62
C LEU A 23 4.86 6.16 5.69
N GLU A 24 5.10 5.86 6.96
CA GLU A 24 4.62 6.66 8.09
C GLU A 24 5.28 8.04 8.16
N GLU A 25 6.60 8.12 7.94
CA GLU A 25 7.30 9.41 7.89
C GLU A 25 6.86 10.29 6.70
N LEU A 26 6.45 9.67 5.60
CA LEU A 26 5.89 10.38 4.45
C LEU A 26 4.44 10.84 4.69
N SER A 27 3.63 10.08 5.43
CA SER A 27 2.25 10.45 5.75
C SER A 27 2.16 11.66 6.69
N LYS A 28 3.19 11.87 7.52
CA LYS A 28 3.34 13.06 8.39
C LYS A 28 3.63 14.36 7.61
N ARG A 29 4.05 14.26 6.35
CA ARG A 29 4.38 15.40 5.49
C ARG A 29 3.19 15.74 4.60
N GLN A 30 2.83 17.02 4.51
CA GLN A 30 1.73 17.45 3.65
C GLN A 30 1.96 17.04 2.19
N GLY A 31 1.12 16.13 1.69
CA GLY A 31 1.22 15.58 0.33
C GLY A 31 2.40 14.61 0.10
N GLY A 32 3.19 14.27 1.13
CA GLY A 32 4.37 13.42 0.99
C GLY A 32 4.04 12.03 0.48
N LEU A 33 2.98 11.42 1.02
CA LEU A 33 2.52 10.11 0.58
C LEU A 33 2.01 10.15 -0.87
N VAL A 34 1.19 11.13 -1.25
CA VAL A 34 0.71 11.31 -2.63
C VAL A 34 1.86 11.42 -3.61
N GLN A 35 2.89 12.21 -3.28
CA GLN A 35 4.06 12.37 -4.14
C GLN A 35 4.92 11.10 -4.23
N ALA A 36 4.94 10.27 -3.18
CA ALA A 36 5.69 9.01 -3.17
C ALA A 36 5.02 7.89 -3.97
N LEU A 37 3.67 7.90 -4.01
CA LEU A 37 2.88 6.85 -4.64
C LEU A 37 2.47 7.17 -6.09
N SER A 38 2.48 8.45 -6.49
CA SER A 38 2.15 8.88 -7.85
C SER A 38 3.24 8.55 -8.88
N ASN A 39 2.86 8.47 -10.15
CA ASN A 39 3.76 8.31 -11.31
C ASN A 39 4.68 7.08 -11.24
N ARG A 40 4.22 5.98 -10.62
CA ARG A 40 4.88 4.68 -10.64
C ARG A 40 4.47 3.92 -11.89
N ASP A 41 5.43 3.28 -12.52
CA ASP A 41 5.20 2.29 -13.57
C ASP A 41 4.91 0.91 -12.96
N GLU A 42 4.61 -0.07 -13.82
CA GLU A 42 4.28 -1.42 -13.38
C GLU A 42 5.39 -2.08 -12.54
N GLU A 43 6.67 -1.86 -12.92
CA GLU A 43 7.83 -2.42 -12.23
C GLU A 43 7.98 -1.91 -10.79
N THR A 44 7.68 -0.63 -10.57
CA THR A 44 7.77 0.01 -9.24
C THR A 44 6.46 -0.06 -8.45
N LEU A 45 5.32 -0.25 -9.13
CA LEU A 45 4.00 -0.36 -8.51
C LEU A 45 3.73 -1.77 -7.96
N GLU A 46 4.10 -2.83 -8.69
CA GLU A 46 3.84 -4.21 -8.28
C GLU A 46 4.40 -4.52 -6.88
N PRO A 47 5.68 -4.21 -6.55
CA PRO A 47 6.24 -4.57 -5.26
C PRO A 47 5.55 -3.85 -4.11
N LEU A 48 5.07 -2.62 -4.36
CA LEU A 48 4.34 -1.83 -3.38
C LEU A 48 2.92 -2.39 -3.15
N LEU A 49 2.21 -2.77 -4.22
CA LEU A 49 0.90 -3.44 -4.11
C LEU A 49 1.03 -4.76 -3.38
N ALA A 50 2.02 -5.58 -3.76
CA ALA A 50 2.29 -6.88 -3.15
C ALA A 50 2.65 -6.74 -1.66
N PHE A 51 3.50 -5.77 -1.31
CA PHE A 51 3.82 -5.47 0.08
C PHE A 51 2.57 -5.06 0.86
N THR A 52 1.81 -4.10 0.34
CA THR A 52 0.61 -3.59 1.02
C THR A 52 -0.40 -4.72 1.23
N ALA A 53 -0.71 -5.51 0.20
CA ALA A 53 -1.62 -6.65 0.29
C ALA A 53 -1.17 -7.69 1.32
N ARG A 54 0.14 -7.97 1.39
CA ARG A 54 0.71 -8.96 2.31
C ARG A 54 0.66 -8.53 3.78
N TYR A 55 0.79 -7.24 4.05
CA TYR A 55 1.01 -6.73 5.41
C TYR A 55 -0.17 -5.93 5.99
N VAL A 56 -1.13 -5.50 5.17
CA VAL A 56 -2.27 -4.67 5.61
C VAL A 56 -3.14 -5.35 6.68
N THR A 57 -3.25 -6.68 6.66
CA THR A 57 -4.01 -7.45 7.66
C THR A 57 -3.29 -7.58 9.00
N ARG A 58 -2.02 -7.17 9.10
CA ARG A 58 -1.27 -7.22 10.37
C ARG A 58 -1.67 -6.02 11.23
N PRO A 59 -2.24 -6.21 12.44
CA PRO A 59 -2.77 -5.11 13.26
C PRO A 59 -1.77 -3.98 13.51
N ARG A 60 -0.48 -4.32 13.69
CA ARG A 60 0.61 -3.35 13.91
C ARG A 60 0.90 -2.42 12.72
N TYR A 61 0.54 -2.81 11.50
CA TYR A 61 0.82 -2.05 10.27
C TYR A 61 -0.44 -1.46 9.65
N ALA A 62 -1.61 -1.96 10.04
CA ALA A 62 -2.88 -1.62 9.40
C ALA A 62 -3.23 -0.13 9.49
N SER A 63 -2.82 0.58 10.54
CA SER A 63 -3.03 2.04 10.67
C SER A 63 -2.30 2.86 9.60
N VAL A 64 -1.15 2.36 9.10
CA VAL A 64 -0.36 3.01 8.05
C VAL A 64 -0.74 2.46 6.67
N LEU A 65 -0.94 1.14 6.57
CA LEU A 65 -1.14 0.48 5.27
C LEU A 65 -2.55 0.60 4.70
N ILE A 66 -3.57 0.86 5.52
CA ILE A 66 -4.93 1.12 5.00
C ILE A 66 -4.99 2.43 4.20
N PRO A 67 -4.54 3.59 4.74
CA PRO A 67 -4.48 4.82 3.95
C PRO A 67 -3.62 4.68 2.68
N VAL A 68 -2.54 3.91 2.74
CA VAL A 68 -1.72 3.59 1.55
C VAL A 68 -2.53 2.80 0.53
N ALA A 69 -3.26 1.77 0.95
CA ALA A 69 -4.10 0.97 0.06
C ALA A 69 -5.21 1.80 -0.59
N GLU A 70 -5.88 2.68 0.17
CA GLU A 70 -6.90 3.61 -0.34
C GLU A 70 -6.30 4.51 -1.42
N LEU A 71 -5.15 5.12 -1.15
CA LEU A 71 -4.50 6.01 -2.11
C LEU A 71 -4.01 5.29 -3.38
N LEU A 72 -3.54 4.05 -3.26
CA LEU A 72 -3.18 3.23 -4.43
C LEU A 72 -4.38 2.94 -5.31
N VAL A 73 -5.54 2.66 -4.71
CA VAL A 73 -6.81 2.47 -5.45
C VAL A 73 -7.26 3.78 -6.09
N ASP A 74 -7.15 4.91 -5.39
CA ASP A 74 -7.55 6.21 -5.94
C ASP A 74 -6.69 6.63 -7.15
N ILE A 75 -5.37 6.43 -7.08
CA ILE A 75 -4.44 6.81 -8.15
C ILE A 75 -4.55 5.87 -9.36
N TYR A 76 -4.55 4.56 -9.11
CA TYR A 76 -4.36 3.56 -10.17
C TYR A 76 -5.61 2.74 -10.50
N GLY A 77 -6.70 2.87 -9.73
CA GLY A 77 -7.91 2.07 -9.92
C GLY A 77 -8.58 2.23 -11.29
N SER A 78 -8.37 3.37 -11.95
CA SER A 78 -8.85 3.61 -13.33
C SER A 78 -8.04 2.89 -14.42
N TYR A 79 -6.86 2.37 -14.09
CA TYR A 79 -5.98 1.62 -15.00
C TYR A 79 -6.15 0.11 -14.89
N VAL A 80 -7.00 -0.37 -13.98
CA VAL A 80 -7.35 -1.80 -13.86
C VAL A 80 -7.97 -2.28 -15.18
N GLY A 81 -7.56 -3.45 -15.65
CA GLY A 81 -7.92 -4.03 -16.95
C GLY A 81 -6.87 -3.80 -18.05
N GLN A 82 -5.78 -3.08 -17.76
CA GLN A 82 -4.71 -2.78 -18.73
C GLN A 82 -3.48 -3.70 -18.60
N SER A 83 -3.27 -4.32 -17.44
CA SER A 83 -2.23 -5.33 -17.21
C SER A 83 -2.75 -6.43 -16.28
N GLU A 84 -2.60 -7.69 -16.70
CA GLU A 84 -2.98 -8.87 -15.92
C GLU A 84 -2.23 -8.95 -14.57
N VAL A 85 -0.97 -8.55 -14.54
CA VAL A 85 -0.13 -8.58 -13.32
C VAL A 85 -0.59 -7.53 -12.31
N ILE A 86 -0.90 -6.32 -12.77
CA ILE A 86 -1.44 -5.26 -11.93
C ILE A 86 -2.84 -5.61 -11.44
N ASP A 87 -3.67 -6.21 -12.30
CA ASP A 87 -5.03 -6.64 -11.95
C ASP A 87 -5.02 -7.69 -10.85
N GLU A 88 -4.17 -8.71 -10.96
CA GLU A 88 -3.98 -9.70 -9.91
C GLU A 88 -3.53 -9.05 -8.59
N SER A 89 -2.62 -8.08 -8.66
CA SER A 89 -2.08 -7.39 -7.49
C SER A 89 -3.15 -6.55 -6.79
N PHE A 90 -3.99 -5.83 -7.54
CA PHE A 90 -5.14 -5.13 -7.00
C PHE A 90 -6.19 -6.07 -6.42
N GLU A 91 -6.43 -7.23 -7.04
CA GLU A 91 -7.33 -8.22 -6.46
C GLU A 91 -6.82 -8.75 -5.12
N LYS A 92 -5.51 -9.05 -5.02
CA LYS A 92 -4.86 -9.47 -3.76
C LYS A 92 -5.02 -8.38 -2.69
N LEU A 93 -4.75 -7.13 -3.04
CA LEU A 93 -4.92 -5.97 -2.13
C LEU A 93 -6.37 -5.85 -1.65
N ARG A 94 -7.33 -5.88 -2.58
CA ARG A 94 -8.77 -5.80 -2.29
C ARG A 94 -9.23 -6.90 -1.34
N ARG A 95 -8.78 -8.15 -1.56
CA ARG A 95 -9.10 -9.28 -0.67
C ARG A 95 -8.53 -9.06 0.74
N ALA A 96 -7.28 -8.61 0.83
CA ALA A 96 -6.63 -8.35 2.11
C ALA A 96 -7.32 -7.22 2.91
N VAL A 97 -7.66 -6.10 2.27
CA VAL A 97 -8.37 -4.99 2.91
C VAL A 97 -9.77 -5.41 3.39
N ARG A 98 -10.51 -6.19 2.60
CA ARG A 98 -11.83 -6.69 3.02
C ARG A 98 -11.76 -7.58 4.26
N GLU A 99 -10.76 -8.45 4.30
CA GLU A 99 -10.55 -9.34 5.45
C GLU A 99 -10.22 -8.54 6.70
N GLU A 100 -9.33 -7.56 6.57
CA GLU A 100 -9.00 -6.61 7.64
C GLU A 100 -10.26 -5.92 8.20
N CYS A 101 -11.09 -5.37 7.31
CA CYS A 101 -12.35 -4.72 7.69
C CYS A 101 -13.33 -5.69 8.37
N ARG A 102 -13.37 -6.96 7.93
CA ARG A 102 -14.21 -8.00 8.56
C ARG A 102 -13.73 -8.28 9.97
N VAL A 103 -12.44 -8.52 10.15
CA VAL A 103 -11.82 -8.78 11.46
C VAL A 103 -12.07 -7.61 12.41
N ARG A 104 -11.88 -6.37 11.96
CA ARG A 104 -12.17 -5.17 12.76
C ARG A 104 -13.63 -5.09 13.21
N ARG A 105 -14.58 -5.35 12.31
CA ARG A 105 -16.02 -5.34 12.65
C ARG A 105 -16.36 -6.39 13.71
N THR A 106 -15.86 -7.62 13.53
CA THR A 106 -16.06 -8.70 14.52
C THR A 106 -15.45 -8.37 15.88
N LEU A 107 -14.26 -7.77 15.93
CA LEU A 107 -13.63 -7.33 17.19
C LEU A 107 -14.36 -6.13 17.84
N ALA A 108 -14.98 -5.27 17.03
CA ALA A 108 -15.78 -4.15 17.51
C ALA A 108 -17.19 -4.57 18.00
N GLY A 109 -17.57 -5.85 17.89
CA GLY A 109 -18.89 -6.33 18.30
C GLY A 109 -20.03 -5.86 17.39
N LEU A 110 -19.72 -5.46 16.15
CA LEU A 110 -20.67 -5.08 15.09
C LEU A 110 -20.87 -6.23 14.11
#